data_AF-A0A9N9QI12-F1
#
_entry.id   AF-A0A9N9QI12-F1
#
_cell.length_a   1.000
_cell.length_b   1.000
_cell.length_c   1.000
_cell.angle_alpha   90.00
_cell.angle_beta   90.00
_cell.angle_gamma   90.00
#
_symmetry.space_group_name_H-M   'P 1'
#
loop_
_entity.id
_entity.type
_entity.pdbx_description
1 polymer ?
#
loop_
_entity_poly.entity_id
_entity_poly.type
_entity_poly.pdbx_seq_one_letter_code
_entity_poly.pdbx_strand_id
1 'polypeptide(L)'
;MEDLKENGPTAKLYVQYFQMVSILFQFIHAEKCGDWKLHLECVQKMIPAGHFNYAKCSHLYLQDRHEISAKFNTHNYHLYTNMGYFTIRRSNKFYSGIWSDMTIEQTYMRNIHLRGGLTHGRGVSPATATTARWITSIPLQIVLDEQLENFCNFKMDGTSHQHKDAGNSRIQKDEKDVKVLLEWLENHPPFLQLDNLVSLSTGVIATTEINCYKAQENGIALIPVVMKGTVDQIKLKKKNMKVLPLKSVFSKISLG
;
A
#
# COMPACT_ATOMS: atom_id res chain seq x y z
N MET A 1 -23.12 -6.39 6.90
CA MET A 1 -22.33 -6.72 5.69
C MET A 1 -22.10 -8.22 5.56
N GLU A 2 -21.84 -8.95 6.66
CA GLU A 2 -21.57 -10.39 6.57
C GLU A 2 -22.75 -11.19 6.01
N ASP A 3 -23.98 -10.85 6.40
CA ASP A 3 -25.21 -11.47 5.87
C ASP A 3 -25.35 -11.33 4.34
N LEU A 4 -24.77 -10.28 3.74
CA LEU A 4 -24.80 -10.09 2.28
C LEU A 4 -23.96 -11.13 1.54
N LYS A 5 -23.01 -11.81 2.21
CA LYS A 5 -22.22 -12.87 1.60
C LYS A 5 -23.09 -14.07 1.21
N GLU A 6 -24.22 -14.27 1.89
CA GLU A 6 -25.19 -15.34 1.61
C GLU A 6 -25.97 -15.11 0.32
N ASN A 7 -25.97 -13.88 -0.22
CA ASN A 7 -26.58 -13.58 -1.51
C ASN A 7 -25.81 -14.19 -2.69
N GLY A 8 -24.64 -14.80 -2.44
CA GLY A 8 -23.93 -15.62 -3.41
C GLY A 8 -22.53 -15.08 -3.77
N PRO A 9 -21.86 -15.70 -4.76
CA PRO A 9 -20.44 -15.46 -5.03
C PRO A 9 -20.10 -14.01 -5.39
N THR A 10 -20.98 -13.34 -6.13
CA THR A 10 -20.79 -11.92 -6.52
C THR A 10 -20.83 -11.02 -5.29
N ALA A 11 -21.87 -11.14 -4.47
CA ALA A 11 -21.99 -10.36 -3.24
C ALA A 11 -20.80 -10.61 -2.29
N LYS A 12 -20.40 -11.88 -2.12
CA LYS A 12 -19.23 -12.26 -1.32
C LYS A 12 -17.94 -11.63 -1.83
N LEU A 13 -17.73 -11.53 -3.14
CA LEU A 13 -16.57 -10.85 -3.73
C LEU A 13 -16.55 -9.36 -3.36
N TYR A 14 -17.68 -8.67 -3.45
CA TYR A 14 -17.77 -7.24 -3.14
C TYR A 14 -17.60 -6.98 -1.65
N VAL A 15 -18.19 -7.79 -0.77
CA VAL A 15 -17.95 -7.67 0.69
C VAL A 15 -16.47 -7.87 1.01
N GLN A 16 -15.82 -8.87 0.41
CA GLN A 16 -14.36 -9.08 0.56
C GLN A 16 -13.56 -7.86 0.08
N TYR A 17 -13.93 -7.27 -1.07
CA TYR A 17 -13.29 -6.05 -1.59
C TYR A 17 -13.43 -4.88 -0.61
N PHE A 18 -14.63 -4.62 -0.09
CA PHE A 18 -14.85 -3.57 0.89
C PHE A 18 -14.03 -3.79 2.17
N GLN A 19 -13.96 -5.04 2.65
CA GLN A 19 -13.12 -5.39 3.80
C GLN A 19 -11.63 -5.06 3.53
N MET A 20 -11.11 -5.39 2.35
CA MET A 20 -9.75 -5.05 1.95
C MET A 20 -9.51 -3.55 1.90
N VAL A 21 -10.43 -2.79 1.31
CA VAL A 21 -10.36 -1.31 1.23
C VAL A 21 -10.43 -0.68 2.62
N SER A 22 -11.29 -1.18 3.52
CA SER A 22 -11.35 -0.72 4.90
C SER A 22 -10.03 -0.94 5.64
N ILE A 23 -9.39 -2.10 5.48
CA ILE A 23 -8.08 -2.38 6.07
C ILE A 23 -7.02 -1.42 5.50
N LEU A 24 -7.06 -1.12 4.20
CA LEU A 24 -6.16 -0.14 3.59
C LEU A 24 -6.34 1.26 4.19
N PHE A 25 -7.58 1.74 4.38
CA PHE A 25 -7.82 3.03 5.01
C PHE A 25 -7.36 3.07 6.47
N GLN A 26 -7.58 1.99 7.22
CA GLN A 26 -7.06 1.88 8.60
C GLN A 26 -5.53 1.89 8.62
N PHE A 27 -4.87 1.24 7.67
CA PHE A 27 -3.42 1.25 7.53
C PHE A 27 -2.88 2.65 7.22
N ILE A 28 -3.49 3.34 6.25
CA ILE A 28 -3.14 4.74 5.93
C ILE A 28 -3.34 5.63 7.16
N HIS A 29 -4.45 5.46 7.87
CA HIS A 29 -4.71 6.20 9.10
C HIS A 29 -3.65 5.94 10.17
N ALA A 30 -3.29 4.68 10.40
CA ALA A 30 -2.26 4.30 11.37
C ALA A 30 -0.92 4.99 11.07
N GLU A 31 -0.49 4.97 9.82
CA GLU A 31 0.75 5.62 9.38
C GLU A 31 0.69 7.15 9.48
N LYS A 32 -0.43 7.75 9.07
CA LYS A 32 -0.61 9.21 9.14
C LYS A 32 -0.61 9.71 10.59
N CYS A 33 -1.17 8.95 11.52
CA CYS A 33 -1.25 9.30 12.93
C CYS A 33 -0.01 8.86 13.73
N GLY A 34 0.78 7.92 13.23
CA GLY A 34 1.82 7.26 14.01
C GLY A 34 1.27 6.28 15.04
N ASP A 35 0.17 5.59 14.75
CA ASP A 35 -0.37 4.51 15.59
C ASP A 35 0.32 3.18 15.25
N TRP A 36 1.29 2.80 16.08
CA TRP A 36 2.08 1.59 15.86
C TRP A 36 1.27 0.31 15.98
N LYS A 37 0.33 0.26 16.92
CA LYS A 37 -0.44 -0.96 17.18
C LYS A 37 -1.40 -1.23 16.02
N LEU A 38 -2.14 -0.20 15.61
CA LEU A 38 -3.06 -0.31 14.48
C LEU A 38 -2.31 -0.63 13.17
N HIS A 39 -1.09 -0.09 12.99
CA HIS A 39 -0.22 -0.43 11.86
C HIS A 39 0.05 -1.93 11.77
N LEU A 40 0.51 -2.55 12.87
CA LEU A 40 0.80 -3.99 12.91
C LEU A 40 -0.46 -4.83 12.70
N GLU A 41 -1.58 -4.45 13.33
CA GLU A 41 -2.87 -5.13 13.14
C GLU A 41 -3.32 -5.10 11.67
N CYS A 42 -3.15 -3.98 10.99
CA CYS A 42 -3.49 -3.85 9.58
C CYS A 42 -2.58 -4.72 8.70
N VAL A 43 -1.26 -4.70 8.93
CA VAL A 43 -0.31 -5.57 8.20
C VAL A 43 -0.70 -7.03 8.37
N GLN A 44 -1.06 -7.46 9.59
CA GLN A 44 -1.53 -8.82 9.85
C GLN A 44 -2.81 -9.16 9.09
N LYS A 45 -3.80 -8.25 9.09
CA LYS A 45 -5.07 -8.42 8.36
C LYS A 45 -4.90 -8.42 6.83
N MET A 46 -3.84 -7.83 6.31
CA MET A 46 -3.54 -7.82 4.86
C MET A 46 -2.88 -9.12 4.37
N ILE A 47 -2.26 -9.93 5.25
CA ILE A 47 -1.55 -11.17 4.87
C ILE A 47 -2.42 -12.12 4.03
N PRO A 48 -3.68 -12.44 4.40
CA PRO A 48 -4.51 -13.36 3.61
C PRO A 48 -4.80 -12.89 2.18
N ALA A 49 -4.85 -11.58 1.95
CA ALA A 49 -5.23 -11.02 0.66
C ALA A 49 -4.03 -10.76 -0.27
N GLY A 50 -2.81 -10.92 0.25
CA GLY A 50 -1.58 -10.57 -0.46
C GLY A 50 -1.14 -11.63 -1.48
N HIS A 51 -0.45 -11.18 -2.52
CA HIS A 51 0.39 -12.08 -3.30
C HIS A 51 1.42 -12.74 -2.38
N PHE A 52 1.77 -14.00 -2.66
CA PHE A 52 2.61 -14.83 -1.78
C PHE A 52 3.86 -14.12 -1.24
N ASN A 53 4.62 -13.46 -2.14
CA ASN A 53 5.85 -12.76 -1.74
C ASN A 53 5.57 -11.64 -0.74
N TYR A 54 4.48 -10.88 -0.92
CA TYR A 54 4.10 -9.85 0.04
C TYR A 54 3.64 -10.46 1.35
N ALA A 55 2.80 -11.50 1.32
CA ALA A 55 2.37 -12.21 2.53
C ALA A 55 3.57 -12.74 3.34
N LYS A 56 4.57 -13.29 2.65
CA LYS A 56 5.83 -13.78 3.24
C LYS A 56 6.65 -12.64 3.87
N CYS A 57 6.90 -11.56 3.13
CA CYS A 57 7.65 -10.42 3.64
C CYS A 57 6.92 -9.71 4.79
N SER A 58 5.60 -9.54 4.69
CA SER A 58 4.77 -8.98 5.76
C SER A 58 4.81 -9.84 7.02
N HIS A 59 4.83 -11.16 6.89
CA HIS A 59 4.97 -12.04 8.04
C HIS A 59 6.32 -11.86 8.76
N LEU A 60 7.43 -11.82 8.00
CA LEU A 60 8.76 -11.56 8.55
C LEU A 60 8.85 -10.19 9.22
N TYR A 61 8.27 -9.20 8.56
CA TYR A 61 8.16 -7.86 9.12
C TYR A 61 7.45 -7.91 10.48
N LEU A 62 6.29 -8.58 10.60
CA LEU A 62 5.58 -8.68 11.87
C LEU A 62 6.40 -9.38 12.95
N GLN A 63 7.07 -10.49 12.64
CA GLN A 63 7.94 -11.18 13.60
C GLN A 63 9.05 -10.25 14.12
N ASP A 64 9.77 -9.59 13.21
CA ASP A 64 10.82 -8.64 13.55
C ASP A 64 10.30 -7.45 14.37
N ARG A 65 9.09 -6.97 14.05
CA ARG A 65 8.45 -5.87 14.76
C ARG A 65 7.90 -6.24 16.14
N HIS A 66 7.49 -7.48 16.36
CA HIS A 66 7.11 -7.95 17.69
C HIS A 66 8.32 -8.09 18.62
N GLU A 67 9.51 -8.35 18.07
CA GLU A 67 10.76 -8.45 18.82
C GLU A 67 11.48 -7.11 19.02
N ILE A 68 10.90 -5.99 18.55
CA ILE A 68 11.57 -4.69 18.59
C ILE A 68 11.84 -4.20 20.02
N SER A 69 11.02 -4.62 21.00
CA SER A 69 11.23 -4.32 22.42
C SER A 69 12.51 -4.94 22.98
N ALA A 70 12.98 -6.06 22.42
CA ALA A 70 14.24 -6.69 22.79
C ALA A 70 15.45 -6.00 22.14
N LYS A 71 15.24 -5.29 21.03
CA LYS A 71 16.29 -4.57 20.29
C LYS A 71 16.51 -3.15 20.79
N PHE A 72 15.47 -2.53 21.34
CA PHE A 72 15.50 -1.14 21.79
C PHE A 72 15.61 -1.06 23.31
N ASN A 73 16.25 0.00 23.82
CA ASN A 73 16.06 0.36 25.21
C ASN A 73 14.62 0.88 25.44
N THR A 74 14.17 0.88 26.69
CA THR A 74 12.80 1.27 27.05
C THR A 74 12.40 2.65 26.53
N HIS A 75 13.32 3.61 26.55
CA HIS A 75 13.06 4.98 26.10
C HIS A 75 12.80 5.04 24.58
N ASN A 76 13.69 4.45 23.78
CA ASN A 76 13.55 4.41 22.33
C ASN A 76 12.34 3.59 21.90
N TYR A 77 12.03 2.49 22.61
CA TYR A 77 10.83 1.70 22.34
C TYR A 77 9.56 2.55 22.55
N HIS A 78 9.50 3.31 23.64
CA HIS A 78 8.38 4.22 23.91
C HIS A 78 8.27 5.33 22.85
N LEU A 79 9.40 5.95 22.45
CA LEU A 79 9.38 6.95 21.38
C LEU A 79 8.89 6.36 20.04
N TYR A 80 9.41 5.19 19.67
CA TYR A 80 9.07 4.53 18.41
C TYR A 80 7.59 4.14 18.35
N THR A 81 7.07 3.54 19.42
CA THR A 81 5.72 2.96 19.45
C THR A 81 4.66 3.93 19.96
N ASN A 82 4.80 4.45 21.19
CA ASN A 82 3.80 5.31 21.84
C ASN A 82 3.80 6.75 21.31
N MET A 83 4.96 7.28 20.93
CA MET A 83 5.07 8.64 20.39
C MET A 83 4.97 8.67 18.85
N GLY A 84 4.86 7.51 18.20
CA GLY A 84 4.67 7.40 16.76
C GLY A 84 5.88 7.81 15.93
N TYR A 85 7.10 7.62 16.46
CA TYR A 85 8.35 7.98 15.74
C TYR A 85 8.74 6.94 14.67
N PHE A 86 7.97 5.86 14.51
CA PHE A 86 8.15 4.96 13.37
C PHE A 86 7.78 5.62 12.03
N THR A 87 6.97 6.67 12.05
CA THR A 87 6.56 7.43 10.86
C THR A 87 7.32 8.74 10.78
N ILE A 88 7.63 9.17 9.56
CA ILE A 88 8.36 10.42 9.35
C ILE A 88 7.33 11.55 9.21
N ARG A 89 7.61 12.71 9.79
CA ARG A 89 6.75 13.90 9.67
C ARG A 89 7.61 15.16 9.52
N ARG A 90 7.21 16.06 8.63
CA ARG A 90 7.87 17.37 8.44
C ARG A 90 7.36 18.44 9.40
N SER A 91 6.19 18.23 10.00
CA SER A 91 5.57 19.17 10.94
C SER A 91 4.96 18.41 12.11
N ASN A 92 4.74 19.08 13.24
CA ASN A 92 4.07 18.47 14.39
C ASN A 92 2.53 18.48 14.26
N LYS A 93 2.00 18.33 13.04
CA LYS A 93 0.56 18.26 12.81
C LYS A 93 0.06 16.83 12.96
N PHE A 94 -1.12 16.67 13.56
CA PHE A 94 -1.83 15.40 13.51
C PHE A 94 -2.08 14.97 12.06
N TYR A 95 -2.05 13.66 11.78
CA TYR A 95 -2.27 13.10 10.44
C TYR A 95 -1.21 13.49 9.38
N SER A 96 -0.01 13.90 9.80
CA SER A 96 1.06 14.33 8.87
C SER A 96 2.16 13.28 8.64
N GLY A 97 2.01 12.08 9.21
CA GLY A 97 2.95 10.97 9.02
C GLY A 97 3.06 10.54 7.55
N ILE A 98 4.27 10.17 7.14
CA ILE A 98 4.59 9.59 5.84
C ILE A 98 5.46 8.36 6.03
N TRP A 99 5.25 7.36 5.17
CA TRP A 99 6.07 6.16 5.12
C TRP A 99 7.56 6.51 4.94
N SER A 100 8.42 5.76 5.60
CA SER A 100 9.87 5.93 5.51
C SER A 100 10.36 5.78 4.07
N ASP A 101 9.88 4.76 3.36
CA ASP A 101 10.19 4.49 1.95
C ASP A 101 9.81 5.68 1.04
N MET A 102 8.58 6.19 1.19
CA MET A 102 8.12 7.39 0.47
C MET A 102 9.01 8.61 0.74
N THR A 103 9.51 8.76 1.97
CA THR A 103 10.43 9.86 2.32
C THR A 103 11.77 9.66 1.63
N ILE A 104 12.31 8.45 1.65
CA ILE A 104 13.56 8.09 0.98
C ILE A 104 13.42 8.39 -0.52
N GLU A 105 12.38 7.89 -1.18
CA GLU A 105 12.20 8.09 -2.62
C GLU A 105 11.94 9.55 -2.99
N GLN A 106 10.96 10.19 -2.36
CA GLN A 106 10.47 11.50 -2.80
C GLN A 106 11.29 12.67 -2.27
N THR A 107 11.96 12.52 -1.12
CA THR A 107 12.79 13.59 -0.53
C THR A 107 14.27 13.33 -0.79
N TYR A 108 14.80 12.16 -0.44
CA TYR A 108 16.23 11.90 -0.59
C TYR A 108 16.59 11.57 -2.04
N MET A 109 15.93 10.59 -2.67
CA MET A 109 16.30 10.13 -4.01
C MET A 109 15.98 11.18 -5.08
N ARG A 110 14.89 11.95 -4.95
CA ARG A 110 14.61 13.07 -5.86
C ARG A 110 15.79 14.03 -5.98
N ASN A 111 16.40 14.42 -4.85
CA ASN A 111 17.57 15.30 -4.83
C ASN A 111 18.81 14.63 -5.44
N ILE A 112 18.95 13.31 -5.27
CA ILE A 112 20.04 12.52 -5.87
C ILE A 112 19.90 12.39 -7.40
N HIS A 113 18.67 12.43 -7.95
CA HIS A 113 18.41 12.21 -9.38
C HIS A 113 18.34 13.50 -10.23
N LEU A 114 18.55 14.68 -9.63
CA LEU A 114 18.66 15.93 -10.40
C LEU A 114 19.88 15.89 -11.36
N ARG A 115 19.85 16.70 -12.44
CA ARG A 115 20.89 16.69 -13.50
C ARG A 115 22.31 16.82 -12.90
N GLY A 116 23.13 15.78 -13.09
CA GLY A 116 24.49 15.68 -12.54
C GLY A 116 24.65 14.69 -11.37
N GLY A 117 23.56 14.02 -10.94
CA GLY A 117 23.54 13.09 -9.81
C GLY A 117 24.22 11.73 -10.01
N LEU A 118 24.34 10.98 -8.89
CA LEU A 118 25.03 9.68 -8.74
C LEU A 118 24.59 8.58 -9.72
N THR A 119 23.50 8.77 -10.48
CA THR A 119 22.97 7.78 -11.42
C THR A 119 23.62 7.83 -12.80
N HIS A 120 24.35 8.89 -13.13
CA HIS A 120 24.96 9.04 -14.46
C HIS A 120 26.44 9.46 -14.37
N GLY A 121 27.35 8.48 -14.41
CA GLY A 121 28.79 8.69 -14.55
C GLY A 121 29.63 7.42 -14.38
N ARG A 122 30.72 7.29 -15.14
CA ARG A 122 31.75 6.26 -14.89
C ARG A 122 32.48 6.63 -13.59
N GLY A 123 32.34 5.82 -12.54
CA GLY A 123 33.12 6.00 -11.29
C GLY A 123 32.35 5.78 -9.98
N VAL A 124 31.03 5.56 -10.02
CA VAL A 124 30.27 5.21 -8.83
C VAL A 124 30.34 3.70 -8.60
N SER A 125 31.47 3.26 -8.03
CA SER A 125 31.54 1.93 -7.42
C SER A 125 30.60 1.91 -6.20
N PRO A 126 29.79 0.86 -5.99
CA PRO A 126 28.84 0.75 -4.86
C PRO A 126 29.46 0.81 -3.46
N ALA A 127 30.78 0.93 -3.35
CA ALA A 127 31.53 0.84 -2.09
C ALA A 127 32.45 2.05 -1.82
N THR A 128 32.13 3.26 -2.27
CA THR A 128 33.06 4.41 -2.15
C THR A 128 32.59 5.48 -1.16
N ALA A 129 33.55 6.08 -0.47
CA ALA A 129 33.40 7.23 0.43
C ALA A 129 32.55 8.37 -0.15
N THR A 130 32.41 8.44 -1.49
CA THR A 130 31.49 9.32 -2.20
C THR A 130 30.03 9.10 -1.77
N THR A 131 29.52 7.87 -1.76
CA THR A 131 28.14 7.57 -1.32
C THR A 131 27.93 7.96 0.14
N ALA A 132 28.91 7.67 1.01
CA ALA A 132 28.84 8.05 2.42
C ALA A 132 28.84 9.58 2.60
N ARG A 133 29.75 10.30 1.93
CA ARG A 133 29.82 11.77 1.96
C ARG A 133 28.49 12.39 1.50
N TRP A 134 27.88 11.84 0.45
CA TRP A 134 26.58 12.30 -0.04
C TRP A 134 25.43 12.01 0.93
N ILE A 135 25.33 10.79 1.48
CA ILE A 135 24.32 10.46 2.50
C ILE A 135 24.42 11.41 3.70
N THR A 136 25.65 11.73 4.13
CA THR A 136 25.88 12.67 5.24
C THR A 136 25.62 14.13 4.88
N SER A 137 25.77 14.52 3.61
CA SER A 137 25.63 15.92 3.18
C SER A 137 24.20 16.27 2.75
N ILE A 138 23.37 15.31 2.33
CA ILE A 138 21.99 15.59 1.87
C ILE A 138 21.15 16.33 2.92
N PRO A 139 21.11 15.93 4.22
CA PRO A 139 20.34 16.67 5.22
C PRO A 139 20.77 18.13 5.32
N LEU A 140 22.08 18.39 5.22
CA LEU A 140 22.62 19.75 5.25
C LEU A 140 22.26 20.53 3.98
N GLN A 141 22.34 19.89 2.81
CA GLN A 141 21.98 20.51 1.53
C GLN A 141 20.51 20.92 1.50
N ILE A 142 19.59 20.05 1.94
CA ILE A 142 18.16 20.36 2.03
C ILE A 142 17.93 21.61 2.90
N VAL A 143 18.59 21.70 4.06
CA VAL A 143 18.48 22.87 4.94
C VAL A 143 19.04 24.13 4.26
N LEU A 144 20.20 24.03 3.60
CA LEU A 144 20.80 25.16 2.87
C LEU A 144 19.89 25.65 1.73
N ASP A 145 19.33 24.72 0.95
CA ASP A 145 18.41 25.03 -0.13
C ASP A 145 17.15 25.73 0.41
N GLU A 146 16.54 25.21 1.49
CA GLU A 146 15.40 25.85 2.15
C GLU A 146 15.73 27.26 2.68
N GLN A 147 16.92 27.45 3.27
CA GLN A 147 17.34 28.78 3.74
C GLN A 147 17.61 29.74 2.57
N LEU A 148 18.18 29.24 1.46
CA LEU A 148 18.45 30.04 0.27
C LEU A 148 17.15 30.46 -0.42
N GLU A 149 16.17 29.57 -0.50
CA GLU A 149 14.82 29.87 -0.99
C GLU A 149 14.17 30.98 -0.15
N ASN A 150 14.20 30.84 1.17
CA ASN A 150 13.68 31.86 2.09
C ASN A 150 14.41 33.20 1.95
N PHE A 151 15.74 33.18 1.85
CA PHE A 151 16.57 34.37 1.67
C PHE A 151 16.26 35.10 0.34
N CYS A 152 16.15 34.34 -0.74
CA CYS A 152 15.82 34.87 -2.07
C CYS A 152 14.34 35.23 -2.24
N ASN A 153 13.50 34.97 -1.22
CA ASN A 153 12.04 35.04 -1.29
C ASN A 153 11.49 34.32 -2.54
N PHE A 154 12.14 33.21 -2.90
CA PHE A 154 11.85 32.43 -4.08
C PHE A 154 11.73 30.97 -3.68
N LYS A 155 10.59 30.38 -4.01
CA LYS A 155 10.30 28.97 -3.74
C LYS A 155 10.43 28.18 -5.03
N MET A 156 11.31 27.17 -5.07
CA MET A 156 11.48 26.34 -6.27
C MET A 156 10.23 25.49 -6.56
N ASP A 157 9.38 25.25 -5.56
CA ASP A 157 8.04 24.68 -5.72
C ASP A 157 7.09 25.70 -6.36
N GLY A 158 7.29 25.95 -7.65
CA GLY A 158 6.48 26.80 -8.54
C GLY A 158 5.06 26.29 -8.81
N THR A 159 4.45 25.58 -7.88
CA THR A 159 3.03 25.24 -7.89
C THR A 159 2.49 25.54 -6.51
N SER A 160 1.37 26.28 -6.47
CA SER A 160 0.48 26.42 -5.30
C SER A 160 0.69 25.29 -4.29
N HIS A 161 0.80 25.61 -3.00
CA HIS A 161 0.84 24.64 -1.89
C HIS A 161 -0.33 23.60 -1.91
N GLN A 162 -1.26 23.74 -2.85
CA GLN A 162 -2.31 22.78 -3.17
C GLN A 162 -1.75 21.63 -4.03
N HIS A 163 -1.76 20.42 -3.46
CA HIS A 163 -1.50 19.18 -4.18
C HIS A 163 -2.30 19.15 -5.49
N LYS A 164 -1.72 18.66 -6.59
CA LYS A 164 -2.38 18.61 -7.92
C LYS A 164 -3.77 17.94 -7.90
N ASP A 165 -3.96 17.01 -6.97
CA ASP A 165 -5.23 16.28 -6.81
C ASP A 165 -6.24 17.00 -5.90
N ALA A 166 -5.82 18.07 -5.22
CA ALA A 166 -6.67 18.92 -4.38
C ALA A 166 -7.13 20.20 -5.12
N GLY A 167 -6.83 20.36 -6.41
CA GLY A 167 -7.27 21.50 -7.20
C GLY A 167 -8.78 21.48 -7.46
N ASN A 168 -9.41 22.66 -7.54
CA ASN A 168 -10.87 22.78 -7.73
C ASN A 168 -11.39 22.00 -8.94
N SER A 169 -10.64 21.97 -10.04
CA SER A 169 -11.00 21.20 -11.24
C SER A 169 -11.02 19.69 -10.99
N ARG A 170 -10.08 19.17 -10.18
CA ARG A 170 -10.06 17.76 -9.78
C ARG A 170 -11.25 17.44 -8.89
N ILE A 171 -11.50 18.28 -7.88
CA ILE A 171 -12.64 18.11 -6.96
C ILE A 171 -13.96 18.06 -7.73
N GLN A 172 -14.22 19.01 -8.63
CA GLN A 172 -15.43 19.03 -9.46
C GLN A 172 -15.55 17.80 -10.36
N LYS A 173 -14.44 17.32 -10.91
CA LYS A 173 -14.43 16.10 -11.72
C LYS A 173 -14.75 14.87 -10.88
N ASP A 174 -14.10 14.71 -9.73
CA ASP A 174 -14.29 13.56 -8.84
C ASP A 174 -15.74 13.52 -8.32
N GLU A 175 -16.34 14.68 -7.99
CA GLU A 175 -17.76 14.78 -7.65
C GLU A 175 -18.68 14.30 -8.78
N LYS A 176 -18.37 14.64 -10.03
CA LYS A 176 -19.12 14.17 -11.20
C LYS A 176 -18.95 12.67 -11.39
N ASP A 177 -17.72 12.16 -11.28
CA ASP A 177 -17.41 10.74 -11.47
C ASP A 177 -18.09 9.89 -10.38
N VAL A 178 -18.17 10.38 -9.13
CA VAL A 178 -18.92 9.73 -8.05
C VAL A 178 -20.42 9.64 -8.37
N LYS A 179 -21.04 10.71 -8.89
CA LYS A 179 -22.46 10.68 -9.28
C LYS A 179 -22.73 9.62 -10.36
N VAL A 180 -21.89 9.59 -11.39
CA VAL A 180 -21.99 8.59 -12.47
C VAL A 180 -21.85 7.17 -11.91
N LEU A 181 -20.92 6.95 -10.98
CA LEU A 181 -20.72 5.65 -10.35
C LEU A 181 -21.94 5.23 -9.50
N LEU A 182 -22.54 6.16 -8.75
CA LEU A 182 -23.72 5.90 -7.93
C LEU A 182 -24.92 5.53 -8.80
N GLU A 183 -25.22 6.34 -9.83
CA GLU A 183 -26.28 6.06 -10.80
C GLU A 183 -26.08 4.69 -11.46
N TRP A 184 -24.83 4.33 -11.78
CA TRP A 184 -24.52 3.04 -12.37
C TRP A 184 -24.77 1.88 -11.39
N LEU A 185 -24.38 2.03 -10.11
CA LEU A 185 -24.56 1.01 -9.06
C LEU A 185 -26.03 0.84 -8.65
N GLU A 186 -26.84 1.90 -8.71
CA GLU A 186 -28.30 1.81 -8.50
C GLU A 186 -28.95 0.90 -9.54
N ASN A 187 -28.50 0.98 -10.80
CA ASN A 187 -28.99 0.14 -11.89
C ASN A 187 -28.35 -1.26 -11.91
N HIS A 188 -27.17 -1.44 -11.28
CA HIS A 188 -26.42 -2.69 -11.27
C HIS A 188 -26.02 -3.09 -9.83
N PRO A 189 -27.00 -3.42 -8.96
CA PRO A 189 -26.72 -3.66 -7.55
C PRO A 189 -25.77 -4.87 -7.36
N PRO A 190 -24.63 -4.69 -6.67
CA PRO A 190 -23.61 -5.74 -6.50
C PRO A 190 -24.04 -6.89 -5.57
N PHE A 191 -25.14 -6.71 -4.83
CA PHE A 191 -25.57 -7.61 -3.75
C PHE A 191 -26.87 -8.37 -4.07
N LEU A 192 -27.22 -8.52 -5.35
CA LEU A 192 -28.35 -9.36 -5.75
C LEU A 192 -28.11 -10.82 -5.34
N GLN A 193 -29.21 -11.53 -5.03
CA GLN A 193 -29.17 -12.97 -4.76
C GLN A 193 -28.93 -13.72 -6.07
N LEU A 194 -27.70 -14.20 -6.27
CA LEU A 194 -27.23 -14.83 -7.49
C LEU A 194 -26.36 -16.04 -7.16
N ASP A 195 -26.69 -17.20 -7.70
CA ASP A 195 -25.91 -18.42 -7.48
C ASP A 195 -24.53 -18.39 -8.14
N ASN A 196 -24.38 -17.52 -9.16
CA ASN A 196 -23.19 -17.43 -9.97
C ASN A 196 -22.37 -16.17 -9.67
N LEU A 197 -21.06 -16.27 -9.90
CA LEU A 197 -20.18 -15.10 -9.93
C LEU A 197 -20.34 -14.36 -11.27
N VAL A 198 -20.70 -13.08 -11.22
CA VAL A 198 -20.98 -12.27 -12.42
C VAL A 198 -20.14 -10.99 -12.42
N SER A 199 -19.60 -10.65 -13.59
CA SER A 199 -19.01 -9.33 -13.82
C SER A 199 -20.10 -8.29 -13.97
N LEU A 200 -20.20 -7.32 -13.05
CA LEU A 200 -21.22 -6.27 -13.16
C LEU A 200 -21.06 -5.39 -14.41
N SER A 201 -19.84 -5.20 -14.90
CA SER A 201 -19.59 -4.36 -16.07
C SER A 201 -19.92 -5.03 -17.41
N THR A 202 -19.85 -6.36 -17.48
CA THR A 202 -19.99 -7.10 -18.76
C THR A 202 -21.10 -8.14 -18.76
N GLY A 203 -21.68 -8.45 -17.60
CA GLY A 203 -22.64 -9.55 -17.43
C GLY A 203 -22.03 -10.95 -17.54
N VAL A 204 -20.71 -11.08 -17.74
CA VAL A 204 -20.05 -12.37 -17.92
C VAL A 204 -20.13 -13.19 -16.64
N ILE A 205 -20.62 -14.42 -16.79
CA ILE A 205 -20.70 -15.42 -15.73
C ILE A 205 -19.37 -16.18 -15.66
N ALA A 206 -18.85 -16.34 -14.44
CA ALA A 206 -17.60 -17.03 -14.22
C ALA A 206 -17.74 -18.55 -14.39
N THR A 207 -16.70 -19.19 -14.91
CA THR A 207 -16.60 -20.66 -14.94
C THR A 207 -16.37 -21.23 -13.54
N THR A 208 -16.63 -22.53 -13.36
CA THR A 208 -16.41 -23.25 -12.09
C THR A 208 -14.97 -23.19 -11.56
N GLU A 209 -13.99 -22.93 -12.42
CA GLU A 209 -12.59 -22.73 -12.04
C GLU A 209 -12.33 -21.41 -11.30
N ILE A 210 -13.19 -20.39 -11.45
CA ILE A 210 -12.97 -19.06 -10.89
C ILE A 210 -13.36 -19.04 -9.42
N ASN A 211 -12.45 -18.58 -8.56
CA ASN A 211 -12.58 -18.63 -7.11
C ASN A 211 -12.16 -17.33 -6.41
N CYS A 212 -12.12 -16.19 -7.11
CA CYS A 212 -11.67 -14.91 -6.53
C CYS A 212 -12.50 -14.41 -5.34
N TYR A 213 -13.76 -14.82 -5.25
CA TYR A 213 -14.65 -14.52 -4.12
C TYR A 213 -14.28 -15.31 -2.84
N LYS A 214 -13.36 -16.27 -2.92
CA LYS A 214 -12.82 -17.04 -1.78
C LYS A 214 -11.36 -16.67 -1.46
N ALA A 215 -10.86 -15.55 -1.98
CA ALA A 215 -9.44 -15.21 -1.87
C ALA A 215 -8.98 -15.11 -0.41
N GLN A 216 -9.78 -14.47 0.44
CA GLN A 216 -9.47 -14.32 1.87
C GLN A 216 -9.44 -15.68 2.59
N GLU A 217 -10.44 -16.54 2.37
CA GLU A 217 -10.51 -17.88 2.97
C GLU A 217 -9.31 -18.73 2.57
N ASN A 218 -8.99 -18.74 1.27
CA ASN A 218 -7.82 -19.42 0.74
C ASN A 218 -6.51 -18.86 1.33
N GLY A 219 -6.43 -17.54 1.51
CA GLY A 219 -5.30 -16.87 2.13
C GLY A 219 -5.10 -17.28 3.59
N ILE A 220 -6.18 -17.29 4.38
CA ILE A 220 -6.15 -17.71 5.79
C ILE A 220 -5.71 -19.17 5.91
N ALA A 221 -6.24 -20.06 5.07
CA ALA A 221 -5.87 -21.48 5.07
C ALA A 221 -4.39 -21.73 4.77
N LEU A 222 -3.71 -20.79 4.11
CA LEU A 222 -2.28 -20.88 3.80
C LEU A 222 -1.36 -20.39 4.92
N ILE A 223 -1.87 -19.59 5.87
CA ILE A 223 -1.06 -19.03 6.97
C ILE A 223 -0.31 -20.13 7.74
N PRO A 224 -0.93 -21.25 8.18
CA PRO A 224 -0.21 -22.30 8.90
C PRO A 224 0.90 -22.96 8.09
N VAL A 225 0.79 -22.99 6.76
CA VAL A 225 1.81 -23.55 5.87
C VAL A 225 3.01 -22.61 5.77
N VAL A 226 2.75 -21.30 5.72
CA VAL A 226 3.80 -20.27 5.75
C VAL A 226 4.49 -20.24 7.11
N MET A 227 3.78 -20.54 8.20
CA MET A 227 4.33 -20.52 9.57
C MET A 227 5.23 -21.72 9.93
N LYS A 228 5.20 -22.83 9.17
CA LYS A 228 5.88 -24.08 9.55
C LYS A 228 7.33 -24.23 9.07
N GLY A 229 7.92 -23.23 8.41
CA GLY A 229 9.29 -23.33 7.88
C GLY A 229 10.06 -22.03 7.93
N THR A 230 11.39 -22.12 7.81
CA THR A 230 12.23 -20.94 7.57
C THR A 230 11.95 -20.37 6.18
N VAL A 231 12.13 -19.07 6.01
CA VAL A 231 11.87 -18.31 4.77
C VAL A 231 12.36 -19.04 3.52
N ASP A 232 13.55 -19.61 3.56
CA ASP A 232 14.18 -20.25 2.40
C ASP A 232 13.59 -21.63 2.07
N GLN A 233 12.96 -22.26 3.06
CA GLN A 233 12.32 -23.58 2.95
C GLN A 233 10.87 -23.50 2.48
N ILE A 234 10.21 -22.34 2.64
CA ILE A 234 8.82 -22.15 2.19
C ILE A 234 8.79 -22.01 0.65
N LYS A 235 8.63 -23.15 -0.03
CA LYS A 235 8.36 -23.23 -1.47
C LYS A 235 6.92 -23.65 -1.70
N LEU A 236 6.04 -22.68 -1.98
CA LEU A 236 4.65 -22.99 -2.35
C LEU A 236 4.54 -23.21 -3.87
N LYS A 237 4.02 -24.37 -4.27
CA LYS A 237 3.72 -24.66 -5.68
C LYS A 237 2.59 -23.72 -6.13
N LYS A 238 2.80 -22.96 -7.21
CA LYS A 238 1.82 -22.02 -7.83
C LYS A 238 0.41 -22.61 -7.99
N LYS A 239 0.29 -23.93 -8.16
CA LYS A 239 -0.99 -24.65 -8.32
C LYS A 239 -1.89 -24.59 -7.07
N ASN A 240 -1.32 -24.46 -5.88
CA ASN A 240 -2.05 -24.52 -4.60
C ASN A 240 -2.54 -23.15 -4.10
N MET A 241 -2.15 -22.06 -4.76
CA MET A 241 -2.45 -20.68 -4.36
C MET A 241 -3.26 -19.90 -5.41
N LYS A 242 -3.71 -20.56 -6.49
CA LYS A 242 -4.26 -19.84 -7.64
C LYS A 242 -5.68 -19.36 -7.31
N VAL A 243 -5.75 -18.15 -6.75
CA VAL A 243 -6.94 -17.33 -6.81
C VAL A 243 -7.07 -16.86 -8.25
N LEU A 244 -8.02 -17.43 -8.98
CA LEU A 244 -8.28 -17.13 -10.36
C LEU A 244 -9.22 -15.92 -10.45
N PRO A 245 -8.79 -14.79 -11.04
CA PRO A 245 -9.68 -13.66 -11.27
C PRO A 245 -10.61 -13.96 -12.45
N LEU A 246 -11.79 -13.34 -12.46
CA LEU A 246 -12.71 -13.31 -13.62
C LEU A 246 -12.01 -12.97 -14.94
N LYS A 247 -10.99 -12.08 -14.90
CA LYS A 247 -10.17 -11.71 -16.07
C LYS A 247 -9.54 -12.92 -16.78
N SER A 248 -9.30 -14.03 -16.05
CA SER A 248 -8.73 -15.25 -16.62
C SER A 248 -9.62 -15.87 -17.71
N VAL A 249 -10.94 -15.66 -17.63
CA VAL A 249 -11.89 -16.11 -18.65
C VAL A 249 -11.65 -15.35 -19.97
N PHE A 250 -11.35 -14.06 -19.90
CA PHE A 250 -11.12 -13.20 -21.07
C PHE A 250 -9.78 -13.44 -21.77
N SER A 251 -8.77 -13.98 -21.08
CA SER A 251 -7.44 -14.24 -21.67
C SER A 251 -7.45 -15.30 -22.79
N LYS A 252 -8.56 -16.03 -22.96
CA LYS A 252 -8.75 -17.04 -24.01
C LYS A 252 -9.68 -16.59 -25.15
N ILE A 253 -10.23 -15.37 -25.09
CA ILE A 253 -11.15 -14.86 -26.11
C ILE A 253 -10.43 -13.70 -26.83
N SER A 254 -9.78 -13.99 -27.96
CA SER A 254 -9.44 -12.93 -28.91
C SER A 254 -10.71 -12.58 -29.67
N LEU A 255 -11.26 -11.40 -29.41
CA LEU A 255 -12.17 -10.79 -30.37
C LEU A 255 -11.29 -10.35 -31.55
N GLY A 256 -11.44 -11.03 -32.69
CA GLY A 256 -10.82 -10.65 -33.95
C GLY A 256 -11.35 -9.32 -34.47
#